data_AF-A0A382SJ92-F1
#
_entry.id   AF-A0A382SJ92-F1
#
_cell.length_a   1.000
_cell.length_b   1.000
_cell.length_c   1.000
_cell.angle_alpha   90.00
_cell.angle_beta   90.00
_cell.angle_gamma   90.00
#
_symmetry.space_group_name_H-M   'P 1'
#
loop_
_entity.id
_entity.type
_entity.pdbx_description
1 polymer ?
#
loop_
_entity_poly.entity_id
_entity_poly.type
_entity_poly.pdbx_seq_one_letter_code
_entity_poly.pdbx_strand_id
1 'polypeptide(L)'
;MNLINIYSLLKIIPKIGIQNVLYVIWYRFSIYTRIRVIFFPKGKPYNPEIIFREMQKRENYPSGWKEDLISEANKIMQGNVKYFSHHWKNVGDPPDWFYNPFNDKRMNINKKHWIDINDFHSGIGDIKIIWELSRFSWLLVLTRTYLVTGDKKYLEFINGCLKNWIKNNPLNTGPNWKCGQETAIRIFHVLTAAYLLEQYKKPSEALKRFVFEHCKRIYPNIRYAIAQDNNHGISEAAALYIAGNWFIKFNLLKDRSSINKAQKWVDKGR
;
A
#
# COMPACT_ATOMS: atom_id res chain seq x y z
N MET A 1 -17.82 4.80 25.81
CA MET A 1 -16.52 5.48 25.99
C MET A 1 -15.86 4.80 27.17
N ASN A 2 -14.96 3.82 26.94
CA ASN A 2 -14.30 3.14 28.06
C ASN A 2 -13.43 4.17 28.77
N LEU A 3 -13.71 4.40 30.05
CA LEU A 3 -12.87 5.20 30.93
C LEU A 3 -11.45 4.65 30.82
N ILE A 4 -10.56 5.44 30.21
CA ILE A 4 -9.15 5.10 30.17
C ILE A 4 -8.72 5.09 31.63
N ASN A 5 -8.32 3.91 32.11
CA ASN A 5 -7.85 3.75 33.47
C ASN A 5 -6.70 4.74 33.70
N ILE A 6 -6.87 5.71 34.61
CA ILE A 6 -5.88 6.76 34.89
C ILE A 6 -4.50 6.15 35.19
N TYR A 7 -4.46 4.97 35.81
CA TYR A 7 -3.23 4.21 36.04
C TYR A 7 -2.51 3.76 34.76
N SER A 8 -3.24 3.47 33.68
CA SER A 8 -2.64 3.13 32.39
C SER A 8 -1.98 4.36 31.74
N LEU A 9 -2.58 5.54 31.87
CA LEU A 9 -2.03 6.80 31.35
C LEU A 9 -0.73 7.18 32.08
N LEU A 10 -0.68 7.03 33.40
CA LEU A 10 0.52 7.29 34.21
C LEU A 10 1.72 6.41 33.81
N LYS A 11 1.48 5.19 33.31
CA LYS A 11 2.53 4.29 32.80
C LYS A 11 2.93 4.57 31.36
N ILE A 12 2.02 5.12 30.54
CA ILE A 12 2.22 5.35 29.11
C ILE A 12 2.89 6.70 28.85
N ILE A 13 2.47 7.76 29.54
CA ILE A 13 2.95 9.13 29.32
C ILE A 13 4.50 9.23 29.41
N PRO A 14 5.19 8.63 30.39
CA PRO A 14 6.66 8.69 30.45
C PRO A 14 7.35 7.96 29.30
N LYS A 15 6.70 6.95 28.70
CA LYS A 15 7.27 6.14 27.62
C LYS A 15 7.15 6.83 26.26
N ILE A 16 5.94 7.30 25.93
CA ILE A 16 5.66 7.85 24.59
C ILE A 16 5.67 9.38 24.56
N GLY A 17 5.64 10.06 25.72
CA GLY A 17 5.65 11.51 25.85
C GLY A 17 4.27 12.15 25.76
N ILE A 18 4.08 13.25 26.52
CA ILE A 18 2.78 13.94 26.63
C ILE A 18 2.27 14.49 25.29
N GLN A 19 3.16 14.97 24.42
CA GLN A 19 2.79 15.48 23.11
C GLN A 19 2.17 14.39 22.21
N ASN A 20 2.71 13.17 22.26
CA ASN A 20 2.18 12.04 21.50
C ASN A 20 0.83 11.59 22.07
N VAL A 21 0.67 11.58 23.40
CA VAL A 21 -0.62 11.30 24.04
C VAL A 21 -1.69 12.31 23.61
N LEU A 22 -1.39 13.61 23.69
CA LEU A 22 -2.30 14.67 23.25
C LEU A 22 -2.65 14.53 21.76
N TYR A 23 -1.68 14.18 20.92
CA TYR A 23 -1.93 13.96 19.51
C TYR A 23 -2.82 12.72 19.26
N VAL A 24 -2.65 11.63 20.00
CA VAL A 24 -3.52 10.44 19.90
C VAL A 24 -4.95 10.77 20.34
N ILE A 25 -5.11 11.58 21.40
CA ILE A 25 -6.43 12.07 21.83
C ILE A 25 -7.07 12.90 20.70
N TRP A 26 -6.34 13.87 20.15
CA TRP A 26 -6.80 14.67 19.00
C TRP A 26 -7.15 13.79 17.80
N TYR A 27 -6.31 12.81 17.47
CA TYR A 27 -6.54 11.86 16.39
C TYR A 27 -7.88 11.14 16.59
N ARG A 28 -8.09 10.52 17.76
CA ARG A 28 -9.33 9.79 18.08
C ARG A 28 -10.55 10.71 18.07
N PHE A 29 -10.43 11.91 18.63
CA PHE A 29 -11.48 12.93 18.58
C PHE A 29 -11.83 13.29 17.13
N SER A 30 -10.83 13.53 16.27
CA SER A 30 -11.04 13.89 14.87
C SER A 30 -11.67 12.76 14.03
N ILE A 31 -11.44 11.49 14.40
CA ILE A 31 -12.13 10.34 13.82
C ILE A 31 -13.59 10.32 14.28
N TYR A 32 -13.82 10.45 15.59
CA TYR A 32 -15.16 10.42 16.19
C TYR A 32 -16.06 11.53 15.64
N THR A 33 -15.56 12.76 15.56
CA THR A 33 -16.29 13.93 15.01
C THR A 33 -16.26 14.00 13.49
N ARG A 34 -15.64 13.01 12.82
CA ARG A 34 -15.45 12.94 11.35
C ARG A 34 -14.67 14.09 10.71
N ILE A 35 -14.11 15.02 11.49
CA ILE A 35 -13.19 16.08 11.02
C ILE A 35 -12.06 15.48 10.16
N ARG A 36 -11.62 14.25 10.48
CA ARG A 36 -10.56 13.56 9.73
C ARG A 36 -10.89 13.38 8.25
N VAL A 37 -12.17 13.24 7.86
CA VAL A 37 -12.58 13.09 6.45
C VAL A 37 -12.15 14.28 5.59
N ILE A 38 -12.08 15.49 6.16
CA ILE A 38 -11.65 16.71 5.45
C ILE A 38 -10.20 16.56 4.94
N PHE A 39 -9.34 15.93 5.74
CA PHE A 39 -7.95 15.67 5.37
C PHE A 39 -7.80 14.46 4.43
N PHE A 40 -8.83 13.63 4.31
CA PHE A 40 -8.83 12.38 3.56
C PHE A 40 -10.04 12.27 2.61
N PRO A 41 -10.20 13.19 1.65
CA PRO A 41 -11.29 13.09 0.68
C PRO A 41 -11.18 11.79 -0.12
N LYS A 42 -12.31 11.14 -0.40
CA LYS A 42 -12.35 9.97 -1.27
C LYS A 42 -11.89 10.34 -2.67
N GLY A 43 -11.07 9.48 -3.28
CA GLY A 43 -10.73 9.59 -4.70
C GLY A 43 -11.80 8.94 -5.59
N LYS A 44 -11.74 9.27 -6.88
CA LYS A 44 -12.53 8.56 -7.90
C LYS A 44 -11.76 7.32 -8.37
N PRO A 45 -12.44 6.18 -8.58
CA PRO A 45 -11.83 5.04 -9.25
C PRO A 45 -11.39 5.46 -10.66
N TYR A 46 -10.39 4.77 -11.20
CA TYR A 46 -9.94 4.96 -12.57
C TYR A 46 -9.50 3.62 -13.15
N ASN A 47 -9.49 3.54 -14.47
CA ASN A 47 -9.09 2.34 -15.19
C ASN A 47 -7.95 2.70 -16.14
N PRO A 48 -6.68 2.55 -15.71
CA PRO A 48 -5.56 2.90 -16.57
C PRO A 48 -5.38 1.88 -17.69
N GLU A 49 -5.00 2.33 -18.88
CA GLU A 49 -4.67 1.44 -20.00
C GLU A 49 -3.40 0.62 -19.74
N ILE A 50 -2.40 1.20 -19.07
CA ILE A 50 -1.15 0.52 -18.74
C ILE A 50 -0.51 1.12 -17.49
N ILE A 51 0.06 0.28 -16.63
CA ILE A 51 0.87 0.70 -15.47
C ILE A 51 2.34 0.54 -15.82
N PHE A 52 2.72 -0.67 -16.26
CA PHE A 52 4.08 -1.03 -16.66
C PHE A 52 4.12 -1.46 -18.12
N ARG A 53 5.09 -0.94 -18.86
CA ARG A 53 5.35 -1.26 -20.26
C ARG A 53 6.30 -2.44 -20.40
N GLU A 54 6.30 -3.03 -21.59
CA GLU A 54 7.27 -4.05 -21.96
C GLU A 54 8.71 -3.52 -21.94
N MET A 55 9.65 -4.42 -21.70
CA MET A 55 11.07 -4.22 -21.84
C MET A 55 11.76 -5.52 -22.24
N GLN A 56 13.04 -5.42 -22.60
CA GLN A 56 13.84 -6.59 -22.92
C GLN A 56 14.11 -7.44 -21.68
N LYS A 57 14.25 -8.75 -21.88
CA LYS A 57 14.70 -9.67 -20.83
C LYS A 57 16.12 -9.29 -20.36
N ARG A 58 16.44 -9.65 -19.12
CA ARG A 58 17.78 -9.55 -18.54
C ARG A 58 18.51 -10.86 -18.78
N GLU A 59 19.75 -10.77 -19.23
CA GLU A 59 20.59 -11.96 -19.47
C GLU A 59 21.44 -12.34 -18.24
N ASN A 60 21.76 -11.38 -17.37
CA ASN A 60 22.61 -11.61 -16.19
C ASN A 60 21.74 -11.87 -14.94
N TYR A 61 21.63 -13.14 -14.55
CA TYR A 61 20.99 -13.60 -13.33
C TYR A 61 21.58 -14.96 -12.88
N PRO A 62 21.62 -15.27 -11.57
CA PRO A 62 21.96 -16.61 -11.08
C PRO A 62 21.12 -17.70 -11.77
N SER A 63 21.67 -18.75 -12.36
CA SER A 63 20.83 -19.76 -13.03
C SER A 63 19.97 -20.57 -12.05
N GLY A 64 20.50 -20.86 -10.86
CA GLY A 64 19.90 -21.78 -9.88
C GLY A 64 18.54 -21.35 -9.30
N TRP A 65 18.15 -20.08 -9.38
CA TRP A 65 16.85 -19.61 -8.88
C TRP A 65 15.74 -19.60 -9.94
N LYS A 66 16.05 -19.90 -11.22
CA LYS A 66 15.16 -19.61 -12.35
C LYS A 66 13.93 -20.51 -12.34
N GLU A 67 14.14 -21.80 -12.13
CA GLU A 67 13.05 -22.80 -12.13
C GLU A 67 12.09 -22.54 -10.98
N ASP A 68 12.59 -22.33 -9.77
CA ASP A 68 11.78 -21.99 -8.59
C ASP A 68 10.99 -20.69 -8.79
N LEU A 69 11.63 -19.66 -9.36
CA LEU A 69 11.00 -18.38 -9.66
C LEU A 69 9.86 -18.51 -10.69
N ILE A 70 10.06 -19.32 -11.74
CA ILE A 70 9.03 -19.59 -12.75
C ILE A 70 7.90 -20.42 -12.14
N SER A 71 8.21 -21.43 -11.34
CA SER A 71 7.25 -22.27 -10.64
C SER A 71 6.37 -21.43 -9.71
N GLU A 72 6.97 -20.56 -8.90
CA GLU A 72 6.25 -19.67 -8.00
C GLU A 72 5.35 -18.68 -8.77
N ALA A 73 5.87 -18.09 -9.85
CA ALA A 73 5.09 -17.18 -10.69
C ALA A 73 3.90 -17.85 -11.37
N ASN A 74 4.07 -19.07 -11.89
CA ASN A 74 2.97 -19.82 -12.51
C ASN A 74 1.89 -20.16 -11.48
N LYS A 75 2.28 -20.50 -10.24
CA LYS A 75 1.33 -20.73 -9.15
C LYS A 75 0.54 -19.46 -8.80
N ILE A 76 1.20 -18.30 -8.80
CA ILE A 76 0.55 -16.99 -8.64
C ILE A 76 -0.45 -16.72 -9.77
N MET A 77 -0.08 -16.98 -11.02
CA MET A 77 -0.97 -16.79 -12.17
C MET A 77 -2.21 -17.71 -12.14
N GLN A 78 -2.14 -18.85 -11.44
CA GLN A 78 -3.29 -19.73 -11.19
C GLN A 78 -4.17 -19.25 -10.02
N GLY A 79 -3.98 -18.01 -9.56
CA GLY A 79 -4.74 -17.41 -8.47
C GLY A 79 -4.25 -17.79 -7.07
N ASN A 80 -3.12 -18.48 -6.91
CA ASN A 80 -2.61 -18.85 -5.59
C ASN A 80 -1.53 -17.86 -5.11
N VAL A 81 -1.77 -17.14 -4.03
CA VAL A 81 -0.79 -16.19 -3.44
C VAL A 81 -0.29 -16.72 -2.10
N LYS A 82 0.99 -16.47 -1.79
CA LYS A 82 1.65 -16.87 -0.55
C LYS A 82 1.39 -15.83 0.55
N TYR A 83 0.45 -16.11 1.44
CA TYR A 83 0.12 -15.29 2.59
C TYR A 83 1.13 -15.49 3.71
N PHE A 84 1.63 -14.38 4.26
CA PHE A 84 2.60 -14.34 5.36
C PHE A 84 3.85 -15.17 5.06
N SER A 85 4.26 -15.19 3.78
CA SER A 85 5.39 -15.96 3.26
C SER A 85 5.32 -17.47 3.50
N HIS A 86 4.16 -18.04 3.88
CA HIS A 86 4.05 -19.46 4.22
C HIS A 86 2.80 -20.14 3.61
N HIS A 87 1.63 -19.52 3.70
CA HIS A 87 0.37 -20.17 3.36
C HIS A 87 -0.05 -19.87 1.92
N TRP A 88 -0.06 -20.87 1.06
CA TRP A 88 -0.67 -20.75 -0.27
C TRP A 88 -2.19 -20.72 -0.18
N LYS A 89 -2.80 -19.67 -0.72
CA LYS A 89 -4.25 -19.49 -0.73
C LYS A 89 -4.73 -19.02 -2.09
N ASN A 90 -5.83 -19.60 -2.56
CA ASN A 90 -6.47 -19.15 -3.78
C ASN A 90 -7.24 -17.85 -3.53
N VAL A 91 -7.01 -16.83 -4.36
CA VAL A 91 -7.61 -15.50 -4.26
C VAL A 91 -8.49 -15.16 -5.46
N GLY A 92 -8.68 -16.10 -6.39
CA GLY A 92 -9.37 -15.90 -7.66
C GLY A 92 -8.52 -15.21 -8.72
N ASP A 93 -9.09 -15.11 -9.93
CA ASP A 93 -8.53 -14.38 -11.07
C ASP A 93 -9.65 -13.58 -11.78
N PRO A 94 -9.64 -12.24 -11.70
CA PRO A 94 -8.70 -11.40 -10.95
C PRO A 94 -8.85 -11.60 -9.42
N PRO A 95 -7.82 -11.24 -8.62
CA PRO A 95 -7.88 -11.41 -7.17
C PRO A 95 -9.05 -10.65 -6.51
N ASP A 96 -9.77 -11.30 -5.59
CA ASP A 96 -10.75 -10.63 -4.74
C ASP A 96 -10.07 -9.95 -3.53
N TRP A 97 -9.82 -8.65 -3.67
CA TRP A 97 -9.15 -7.81 -2.68
C TRP A 97 -9.87 -7.66 -1.33
N PHE A 98 -11.05 -8.24 -1.18
CA PHE A 98 -11.88 -8.19 0.02
C PHE A 98 -12.24 -9.58 0.56
N TYR A 99 -11.69 -10.64 -0.02
CA TYR A 99 -11.92 -12.03 0.37
C TYR A 99 -10.88 -12.52 1.39
N ASN A 100 -11.35 -13.29 2.38
CA ASN A 100 -10.51 -14.04 3.30
C ASN A 100 -10.54 -15.54 2.93
N PRO A 101 -9.44 -16.09 2.38
CA PRO A 101 -9.37 -17.49 1.96
C PRO A 101 -9.05 -18.48 3.10
N PHE A 102 -9.01 -18.03 4.36
CA PHE A 102 -8.86 -18.89 5.53
C PHE A 102 -10.19 -19.31 6.15
N ASN A 103 -11.26 -18.58 5.86
CA ASN A 103 -12.59 -18.88 6.39
C ASN A 103 -13.73 -18.62 5.38
N ASP A 104 -13.36 -18.39 4.12
CA ASP A 104 -14.25 -18.21 2.97
C ASP A 104 -15.29 -17.09 3.13
N LYS A 105 -14.89 -16.00 3.80
CA LYS A 105 -15.74 -14.81 4.00
C LYS A 105 -15.24 -13.62 3.21
N ARG A 106 -16.16 -12.71 2.87
CA ARG A 106 -15.86 -11.50 2.09
C ARG A 106 -16.31 -10.22 2.80
N MET A 107 -15.49 -9.17 2.76
CA MET A 107 -15.79 -7.87 3.35
C MET A 107 -16.64 -7.00 2.41
N ASN A 108 -17.93 -6.89 2.67
CA ASN A 108 -18.85 -6.03 1.91
C ASN A 108 -18.84 -4.55 2.39
N ILE A 109 -17.64 -3.98 2.56
CA ILE A 109 -17.46 -2.57 3.01
C ILE A 109 -16.50 -1.78 2.12
N ASN A 110 -16.24 -2.26 0.91
CA ASN A 110 -15.33 -1.66 -0.07
C ASN A 110 -15.76 -0.27 -0.59
N LYS A 111 -16.95 0.23 -0.22
CA LYS A 111 -17.42 1.60 -0.52
C LYS A 111 -17.34 2.55 0.69
N LYS A 112 -17.10 2.03 1.90
CA LYS A 112 -17.02 2.85 3.12
C LYS A 112 -15.74 3.67 3.16
N HIS A 113 -15.76 4.82 3.84
CA HIS A 113 -14.51 5.53 4.11
C HIS A 113 -13.67 4.71 5.08
N TRP A 114 -12.33 4.74 4.97
CA TRP A 114 -11.46 3.92 5.83
C TRP A 114 -11.66 4.21 7.33
N ILE A 115 -12.11 5.41 7.70
CA ILE A 115 -12.38 5.76 9.12
C ILE A 115 -13.56 4.95 9.69
N ASP A 116 -14.49 4.54 8.82
CA ASP A 116 -15.72 3.80 9.18
C ASP A 116 -15.49 2.29 9.25
N ILE A 117 -14.23 1.87 9.08
CA ILE A 117 -13.82 0.46 9.13
C ILE A 117 -13.31 0.21 10.53
N ASN A 118 -13.97 -0.70 11.24
CA ASN A 118 -13.54 -1.12 12.56
C ASN A 118 -12.25 -1.95 12.44
N ASP A 119 -11.31 -1.71 13.33
CA ASP A 119 -10.07 -2.49 13.45
C ASP A 119 -10.36 -3.94 13.87
N PHE A 120 -11.48 -4.15 14.58
CA PHE A 120 -11.93 -5.45 15.08
C PHE A 120 -13.35 -5.74 14.57
N HIS A 121 -13.52 -6.05 13.29
CA HIS A 121 -14.82 -6.48 12.75
C HIS A 121 -15.06 -7.99 12.98
N SER A 122 -16.14 -8.29 13.70
CA SER A 122 -16.54 -9.60 14.24
C SER A 122 -17.17 -10.58 13.23
N GLY A 123 -16.62 -10.68 12.01
CA GLY A 123 -17.15 -11.61 11.00
C GLY A 123 -16.08 -12.22 10.10
N ILE A 124 -15.16 -11.40 9.59
CA ILE A 124 -14.17 -11.80 8.57
C ILE A 124 -12.89 -12.41 9.16
N GLY A 125 -12.63 -12.29 10.46
CA GLY A 125 -11.33 -12.60 11.07
C GLY A 125 -10.39 -11.39 11.07
N ASP A 126 -9.07 -11.63 11.18
CA ASP A 126 -8.06 -10.56 11.23
C ASP A 126 -7.99 -9.80 9.88
N ILE A 127 -8.14 -8.47 9.93
CA ILE A 127 -8.06 -7.58 8.76
C ILE A 127 -6.71 -7.66 8.03
N LYS A 128 -5.64 -8.07 8.71
CA LYS A 128 -4.32 -8.28 8.10
C LYS A 128 -4.37 -9.28 6.96
N ILE A 129 -5.30 -10.23 6.98
CA ILE A 129 -5.49 -11.17 5.87
C ILE A 129 -5.91 -10.39 4.61
N ILE A 130 -6.82 -9.44 4.73
CA ILE A 130 -7.23 -8.59 3.59
C ILE A 130 -6.07 -7.71 3.11
N TRP A 131 -5.28 -7.17 4.05
CA TRP A 131 -4.13 -6.35 3.70
C TRP A 131 -3.01 -7.14 3.02
N GLU A 132 -2.79 -8.40 3.40
CA GLU A 132 -1.69 -9.24 2.91
C GLU A 132 -1.68 -9.34 1.38
N LEU A 133 -2.83 -9.62 0.76
CA LEU A 133 -2.96 -9.65 -0.69
C LEU A 133 -2.66 -8.27 -1.33
N SER A 134 -3.08 -7.21 -0.66
CA SER A 134 -2.85 -5.82 -1.06
C SER A 134 -1.46 -5.29 -0.69
N ARG A 135 -0.56 -6.09 -0.12
CA ARG A 135 0.87 -5.73 0.03
C ARG A 135 1.65 -5.91 -1.26
N PHE A 136 1.10 -6.67 -2.21
CA PHE A 136 1.73 -6.94 -3.52
C PHE A 136 3.05 -7.71 -3.44
N SER A 137 3.20 -8.64 -2.51
CA SER A 137 4.36 -9.54 -2.46
C SER A 137 4.55 -10.30 -3.79
N TRP A 138 3.43 -10.68 -4.42
CA TRP A 138 3.38 -11.31 -5.75
C TRP A 138 3.98 -10.44 -6.88
N LEU A 139 3.97 -9.11 -6.76
CA LEU A 139 4.39 -8.21 -7.83
C LEU A 139 5.87 -8.37 -8.18
N LEU A 140 6.73 -8.51 -7.15
CA LEU A 140 8.17 -8.62 -7.36
C LEU A 140 8.57 -10.00 -7.89
N VAL A 141 7.85 -11.06 -7.50
CA VAL A 141 8.03 -12.40 -8.06
C VAL A 141 7.75 -12.35 -9.56
N LEU A 142 6.55 -11.91 -9.96
CA LEU A 142 6.17 -11.83 -11.37
C LEU A 142 7.07 -10.89 -12.19
N THR A 143 7.47 -9.75 -11.61
CA THR A 143 8.36 -8.79 -12.29
C THR A 143 9.71 -9.43 -12.59
N ARG A 144 10.30 -10.15 -11.62
CA ARG A 144 11.57 -10.86 -11.82
C ARG A 144 11.42 -11.99 -12.83
N THR A 145 10.32 -12.76 -12.78
CA THR A 145 10.06 -13.83 -13.75
C THR A 145 9.95 -13.28 -15.16
N TYR A 146 9.20 -12.19 -15.36
CA TYR A 146 9.13 -11.49 -16.63
C TYR A 146 10.52 -11.08 -17.14
N LEU A 147 11.33 -10.45 -16.28
CA LEU A 147 12.68 -10.02 -16.65
C LEU A 147 13.59 -11.18 -17.03
N VAL A 148 13.50 -12.33 -16.37
CA VAL A 148 14.38 -13.49 -16.63
C VAL A 148 13.93 -14.29 -17.85
N THR A 149 12.63 -14.35 -18.12
CA THR A 149 12.06 -15.18 -19.20
C THR A 149 11.80 -14.39 -20.48
N GLY A 150 11.46 -13.11 -20.39
CA GLY A 150 10.91 -12.31 -21.48
C GLY A 150 9.45 -12.63 -21.82
N ASP A 151 8.79 -13.55 -21.10
CA ASP A 151 7.42 -13.97 -21.41
C ASP A 151 6.42 -12.91 -20.95
N LYS A 152 5.76 -12.28 -21.93
CA LYS A 152 4.86 -11.14 -21.74
C LYS A 152 3.66 -11.46 -20.85
N LYS A 153 3.25 -12.73 -20.74
CA LYS A 153 2.09 -13.13 -19.92
C LYS A 153 2.22 -12.69 -18.45
N TYR A 154 3.45 -12.68 -17.91
CA TYR A 154 3.70 -12.26 -16.53
C TYR A 154 3.46 -10.76 -16.37
N LEU A 155 3.89 -9.95 -17.34
CA LEU A 155 3.68 -8.50 -17.33
C LEU A 155 2.20 -8.13 -17.57
N GLU A 156 1.52 -8.86 -18.45
CA GLU A 156 0.08 -8.71 -18.69
C GLU A 156 -0.73 -9.01 -17.42
N PHE A 157 -0.40 -10.11 -16.73
CA PHE A 157 -1.03 -10.46 -15.46
C PHE A 157 -0.79 -9.41 -14.37
N ILE A 158 0.44 -8.88 -14.25
CA ILE A 158 0.77 -7.77 -13.34
C ILE A 158 -0.14 -6.57 -13.62
N ASN A 159 -0.20 -6.13 -14.88
CA ASN A 159 -1.01 -4.98 -15.26
C ASN A 159 -2.50 -5.24 -15.00
N GLY A 160 -3.01 -6.44 -15.31
CA GLY A 160 -4.39 -6.84 -15.03
C GLY A 160 -4.74 -6.75 -13.55
N CYS A 161 -3.89 -7.33 -12.69
CA CYS A 161 -4.07 -7.28 -11.24
C CYS A 161 -4.04 -5.84 -10.70
N LEU A 162 -3.06 -5.02 -11.11
CA LEU A 162 -2.97 -3.63 -10.65
C LEU A 162 -4.13 -2.76 -11.12
N LYS A 163 -4.57 -2.91 -12.38
CA LYS A 163 -5.79 -2.24 -12.89
C LYS A 163 -7.01 -2.61 -12.06
N ASN A 164 -7.18 -3.91 -11.79
CA ASN A 164 -8.29 -4.39 -10.98
C ASN A 164 -8.23 -3.82 -9.55
N TRP A 165 -7.05 -3.80 -8.91
CA TRP A 165 -6.88 -3.21 -7.59
C TRP A 165 -7.26 -1.73 -7.58
N ILE A 166 -6.75 -0.94 -8.55
CA ILE A 166 -7.00 0.50 -8.67
C ILE A 166 -8.50 0.79 -8.84
N LYS A 167 -9.18 0.02 -9.68
CA LYS A 167 -10.62 0.16 -9.92
C LYS A 167 -11.43 -0.09 -8.64
N ASN A 168 -11.03 -1.08 -7.84
CA ASN A 168 -11.78 -1.53 -6.68
C ASN A 168 -11.37 -0.86 -5.36
N ASN A 169 -10.22 -0.19 -5.30
CA ASN A 169 -9.69 0.45 -4.10
C ASN A 169 -9.42 1.95 -4.32
N PRO A 170 -10.44 2.77 -4.61
CA PRO A 170 -10.25 4.20 -4.76
C PRO A 170 -9.71 4.84 -3.47
N LEU A 171 -8.91 5.91 -3.61
CA LEU A 171 -8.28 6.60 -2.48
C LEU A 171 -9.25 6.81 -1.31
N ASN A 172 -8.78 6.48 -0.11
CA ASN A 172 -9.49 6.61 1.16
C ASN A 172 -10.78 5.77 1.29
N THR A 173 -10.94 4.72 0.47
CA THR A 173 -12.17 3.92 0.42
C THR A 173 -11.89 2.43 0.60
N GLY A 174 -12.53 1.80 1.58
CA GLY A 174 -12.38 0.38 1.87
C GLY A 174 -11.17 0.04 2.77
N PRO A 175 -11.04 -1.24 3.16
CA PRO A 175 -10.12 -1.70 4.22
C PRO A 175 -8.65 -1.53 3.84
N ASN A 176 -8.31 -1.61 2.56
CA ASN A 176 -6.93 -1.50 2.09
C ASN A 176 -6.31 -0.11 2.31
N TRP A 177 -7.12 0.91 2.61
CA TRP A 177 -6.69 2.26 2.97
C TRP A 177 -6.70 2.54 4.47
N LYS A 178 -7.07 1.56 5.32
CA LYS A 178 -7.18 1.75 6.77
C LYS A 178 -5.81 1.97 7.44
N CYS A 179 -4.80 1.21 7.03
CA CYS A 179 -3.47 1.28 7.60
C CYS A 179 -2.50 2.09 6.74
N GLY A 180 -1.77 3.03 7.37
CA GLY A 180 -0.76 3.85 6.71
C GLY A 180 0.49 3.04 6.32
N GLN A 181 0.96 2.15 7.20
CA GLN A 181 2.07 1.25 6.91
C GLN A 181 1.79 0.33 5.72
N GLU A 182 0.59 -0.24 5.61
CA GLU A 182 0.22 -1.05 4.44
C GLU A 182 0.21 -0.22 3.14
N THR A 183 -0.16 1.06 3.25
CA THR A 183 -0.09 2.01 2.15
C THR A 183 1.37 2.30 1.76
N ALA A 184 2.27 2.40 2.73
CA ALA A 184 3.71 2.56 2.50
C ALA A 184 4.33 1.32 1.81
N ILE A 185 3.96 0.12 2.26
CA ILE A 185 4.44 -1.14 1.67
C ILE A 185 4.06 -1.25 0.18
N ARG A 186 2.85 -0.81 -0.21
CA ARG A 186 2.48 -0.75 -1.62
C ARG A 186 3.38 0.18 -2.43
N ILE A 187 3.73 1.36 -1.89
CA ILE A 187 4.68 2.28 -2.54
C ILE A 187 6.02 1.57 -2.77
N PHE A 188 6.56 0.87 -1.76
CA PHE A 188 7.83 0.17 -1.88
C PHE A 188 7.80 -0.88 -3.00
N HIS A 189 6.77 -1.72 -3.05
CA HIS A 189 6.66 -2.76 -4.07
C HIS A 189 6.51 -2.18 -5.48
N VAL A 190 5.64 -1.18 -5.70
CA VAL A 190 5.44 -0.63 -7.05
C VAL A 190 6.63 0.19 -7.53
N LEU A 191 7.32 0.94 -6.65
CA LEU A 191 8.52 1.67 -7.04
C LEU A 191 9.71 0.74 -7.27
N THR A 192 9.82 -0.36 -6.51
CA THR A 192 10.82 -1.40 -6.77
C THR A 192 10.56 -2.07 -8.11
N ALA A 193 9.31 -2.42 -8.43
CA ALA A 193 8.94 -2.94 -9.75
C ALA A 193 9.27 -1.93 -10.86
N ALA A 194 8.95 -0.64 -10.69
CA ALA A 194 9.31 0.41 -11.66
C ALA A 194 10.83 0.56 -11.83
N TYR A 195 11.60 0.38 -10.76
CA TYR A 195 13.06 0.41 -10.81
C TYR A 195 13.62 -0.79 -11.59
N LEU A 196 13.18 -2.01 -11.24
CA LEU A 196 13.55 -3.24 -11.94
C LEU A 196 13.14 -3.21 -13.42
N LEU A 197 12.02 -2.57 -13.72
CA LEU A 197 11.52 -2.41 -15.08
C LEU A 197 12.11 -1.20 -15.82
N GLU A 198 13.06 -0.49 -15.21
CA GLU A 198 13.71 0.72 -15.76
C GLU A 198 12.75 1.86 -16.14
N GLN A 199 11.54 1.83 -15.57
CA GLN A 199 10.48 2.80 -15.84
C GLN A 199 10.40 3.92 -14.80
N TYR A 200 11.22 3.87 -13.75
CA TYR A 200 11.24 4.88 -12.68
C TYR A 200 11.54 6.31 -13.16
N LYS A 201 12.29 6.50 -14.26
CA LYS A 201 12.56 7.85 -14.82
C LYS A 201 11.43 8.40 -15.67
N LYS A 202 10.68 7.53 -16.35
CA LYS A 202 9.60 7.88 -17.27
C LYS A 202 8.35 7.03 -16.97
N PRO A 203 7.80 7.05 -15.75
CA PRO A 203 6.68 6.20 -15.37
C PRO A 203 5.40 6.55 -16.16
N SER A 204 4.44 5.63 -16.20
CA SER A 204 3.09 5.93 -16.70
C SER A 204 2.39 6.96 -15.80
N GLU A 205 1.42 7.69 -16.35
CA GLU A 205 0.56 8.59 -15.55
C GLU A 205 -0.21 7.81 -14.47
N ALA A 206 -0.58 6.56 -14.75
CA ALA A 206 -1.22 5.65 -13.80
C ALA A 206 -0.34 5.38 -12.58
N LEU A 207 0.93 5.04 -12.78
CA LEU A 207 1.86 4.79 -11.67
C LEU A 207 2.13 6.07 -10.86
N LYS A 208 2.29 7.22 -11.53
CA LYS A 208 2.45 8.50 -10.85
C LYS A 208 1.24 8.81 -9.98
N ARG A 209 0.03 8.69 -10.53
CA ARG A 209 -1.21 8.90 -9.78
C ARG A 209 -1.33 7.94 -8.59
N PHE A 210 -1.04 6.65 -8.81
CA PHE A 210 -1.06 5.63 -7.77
C PHE A 210 -0.19 6.06 -6.58
N VAL A 211 1.10 6.32 -6.81
CA VAL A 211 2.05 6.68 -5.74
C VAL A 211 1.67 8.00 -5.08
N PHE A 212 1.20 8.99 -5.86
CA PHE A 212 0.80 10.29 -5.33
C PHE A 212 -0.42 10.18 -4.40
N GLU A 213 -1.43 9.39 -4.76
CA GLU A 213 -2.59 9.12 -3.91
C GLU A 213 -2.19 8.38 -2.62
N HIS A 214 -1.23 7.45 -2.69
CA HIS A 214 -0.69 6.77 -1.50
C HIS A 214 0.03 7.74 -0.56
N CYS A 215 0.84 8.66 -1.09
CA CYS A 215 1.49 9.70 -0.28
C CYS A 215 0.46 10.65 0.36
N LYS A 216 -0.60 11.03 -0.38
CA LYS A 216 -1.72 11.81 0.17
C LYS A 216 -2.45 11.10 1.32
N ARG A 217 -2.49 9.76 1.31
CA ARG A 217 -3.05 8.99 2.42
C ARG A 217 -2.12 8.96 3.64
N ILE A 218 -0.81 8.93 3.44
CA ILE A 218 0.15 8.79 4.54
C ILE A 218 0.39 10.14 5.22
N TYR A 219 0.69 11.18 4.43
CA TYR A 219 1.22 12.45 4.94
C TYR A 219 0.39 13.12 6.05
N PRO A 220 -0.95 13.28 5.95
CA PRO A 220 -1.70 13.96 7.00
C PRO A 220 -1.79 13.15 8.31
N ASN A 221 -1.39 11.87 8.31
CA ASN A 221 -1.34 10.99 9.46
C ASN A 221 0.08 10.70 9.98
N ILE A 222 1.15 11.30 9.42
CA ILE A 222 2.52 10.94 9.81
C ILE A 222 2.80 11.15 11.32
N ARG A 223 2.22 12.19 11.93
CA ARG A 223 2.30 12.40 13.38
C ARG A 223 1.61 11.31 14.18
N TYR A 224 0.51 10.74 13.66
CA TYR A 224 -0.13 9.58 14.27
C TYR A 224 0.75 8.34 14.17
N ALA A 225 1.39 8.12 13.02
CA ALA A 225 2.32 7.02 12.82
C ALA A 225 3.48 7.05 13.83
N ILE A 226 4.07 8.23 14.07
CA ILE A 226 5.12 8.44 15.06
C ILE A 226 4.59 8.22 16.49
N ALA A 227 3.42 8.77 16.82
CA ALA A 227 2.85 8.70 18.16
C ALA A 227 2.44 7.27 18.60
N GLN A 228 2.34 6.32 17.67
CA GLN A 228 2.11 4.91 17.97
C GLN A 228 3.35 4.19 18.53
N ASP A 229 4.52 4.82 18.46
CA ASP A 229 5.80 4.31 19.02
C ASP A 229 6.10 2.85 18.60
N ASN A 230 5.91 2.59 17.30
CA ASN A 230 6.16 1.30 16.68
C ASN A 230 6.72 1.50 15.26
N ASN A 231 6.80 0.42 14.47
CA ASN A 231 7.36 0.44 13.12
C ASN A 231 6.59 1.31 12.10
N HIS A 232 5.38 1.80 12.41
CA HIS A 232 4.63 2.68 11.52
C HIS A 232 5.37 3.97 11.21
N GLY A 233 5.93 4.63 12.24
CA GLY A 233 6.62 5.92 12.06
C GLY A 233 7.73 5.83 11.01
N ILE A 234 8.56 4.78 11.11
CA ILE A 234 9.67 4.53 10.17
C ILE A 234 9.16 4.16 8.78
N SER A 235 8.24 3.19 8.66
CA SER A 235 7.77 2.75 7.35
C SER A 235 7.04 3.86 6.58
N GLU A 236 6.18 4.62 7.25
CA GLU A 236 5.41 5.69 6.64
C GLU A 236 6.30 6.89 6.26
N ALA A 237 7.27 7.25 7.10
CA ALA A 237 8.26 8.29 6.80
C ALA A 237 9.14 7.89 5.59
N ALA A 238 9.66 6.67 5.57
CA ALA A 238 10.50 6.17 4.47
C ALA A 238 9.75 6.18 3.13
N ALA A 239 8.46 5.81 3.10
CA ALA A 239 7.66 5.88 1.88
C ALA A 239 7.47 7.31 1.39
N LEU A 240 7.20 8.27 2.28
CA LEU A 240 7.12 9.69 1.92
C LEU A 240 8.45 10.22 1.39
N TYR A 241 9.56 9.87 2.05
CA TYR A 241 10.90 10.29 1.63
C TYR A 241 11.26 9.77 0.24
N ILE A 242 11.10 8.47 0.01
CA ILE A 242 11.42 7.81 -1.25
C ILE A 242 10.52 8.35 -2.38
N ALA A 243 9.21 8.39 -2.17
CA ALA A 243 8.28 8.86 -3.20
C ALA A 243 8.42 10.37 -3.49
N GLY A 244 8.61 11.19 -2.45
CA GLY A 244 8.86 12.62 -2.61
C GLY A 244 10.11 12.89 -3.44
N ASN A 245 11.22 12.24 -3.11
CA ASN A 245 12.47 12.34 -3.89
C ASN A 245 12.30 11.82 -5.32
N TRP A 246 11.56 10.71 -5.50
CA TRP A 246 11.28 10.16 -6.82
C TRP A 246 10.53 11.17 -7.72
N PHE A 247 9.50 11.84 -7.18
CA PHE A 247 8.76 12.86 -7.92
C PHE A 247 9.64 14.07 -8.29
N ILE A 248 10.45 14.56 -7.35
CA ILE A 248 11.30 15.75 -7.52
C ILE A 248 12.46 15.46 -8.48
N LYS A 249 13.23 14.41 -8.22
CA LYS A 249 14.46 14.07 -8.96
C LYS A 249 14.21 13.84 -10.46
N PHE A 250 13.05 13.30 -10.81
CA PHE A 250 12.69 13.01 -12.20
C PHE A 250 11.64 13.98 -12.78
N ASN A 251 11.36 15.09 -12.10
CA ASN A 251 10.42 16.14 -12.54
C ASN A 251 9.05 15.58 -13.01
N LEU A 252 8.47 14.70 -12.19
CA LEU A 252 7.31 13.88 -12.60
C LEU A 252 5.95 14.57 -12.39
N LEU A 253 5.93 15.71 -11.70
CA LEU A 253 4.74 16.49 -11.36
C LEU A 253 4.73 17.80 -12.16
N LYS A 254 3.56 18.15 -12.71
CA LYS A 254 3.43 19.31 -13.63
C LYS A 254 3.06 20.60 -12.91
N ASP A 255 2.29 20.51 -11.82
CA ASP A 255 1.76 21.69 -11.12
C ASP A 255 2.54 22.00 -9.83
N ARG A 256 2.67 23.30 -9.54
CA ARG A 256 3.41 23.81 -8.38
C ARG A 256 2.86 23.29 -7.04
N SER A 257 1.54 23.07 -6.93
CA SER A 257 0.93 22.57 -5.69
C SER A 257 1.37 21.14 -5.39
N SER A 258 1.41 20.28 -6.39
CA SER A 258 1.89 18.90 -6.26
C SER A 258 3.39 18.83 -5.99
N ILE A 259 4.20 19.67 -6.65
CA ILE A 259 5.65 19.77 -6.38
C ILE A 259 5.89 20.18 -4.92
N ASN A 260 5.17 21.19 -4.43
CA ASN A 260 5.26 21.63 -3.04
C ASN A 260 4.85 20.52 -2.04
N LYS A 261 3.87 19.67 -2.40
CA LYS A 261 3.52 18.50 -1.58
C LYS A 261 4.65 17.48 -1.55
N ALA A 262 5.23 17.16 -2.70
CA ALA A 262 6.37 16.24 -2.77
C ALA A 262 7.56 16.73 -1.92
N GLN A 263 7.85 18.04 -1.94
CA GLN A 263 8.88 18.61 -1.07
C GLN A 263 8.56 18.41 0.41
N LYS A 264 7.31 18.71 0.83
CA LYS A 264 6.87 18.45 2.21
C LYS A 264 6.98 16.98 2.60
N TRP A 265 6.80 16.05 1.66
CA TRP A 265 6.98 14.62 1.89
C TRP A 265 8.44 14.25 2.12
N VAL A 266 9.37 14.84 1.35
CA VAL A 266 10.81 14.69 1.60
C VAL A 266 11.17 15.23 2.99
N ASP A 267 10.72 16.44 3.33
CA ASP A 267 11.09 17.09 4.58
C ASP A 267 10.51 16.38 5.82
N LYS A 268 9.37 15.71 5.67
CA LYS A 268 8.76 14.91 6.76
C LYS A 268 9.20 13.47 6.83
N GLY A 269 9.71 12.92 5.73
CA GLY A 269 10.23 11.56 5.69
C GLY A 269 11.70 11.44 6.08
N ARG A 270 12.43 12.56 6.13
CA ARG A 270 13.80 12.68 6.64
C ARG A 270 13.84 12.60 8.16
#